data_AF-A0A943TJ91-F1
#
_entry.id   AF-A0A943TJ91-F1
#
_cell.length_a   1.000
_cell.length_b   1.000
_cell.length_c   1.000
_cell.angle_alpha   90.00
_cell.angle_beta   90.00
_cell.angle_gamma   90.00
#
_symmetry.space_group_name_H-M   'P 1'
#
loop_
_entity.id
_entity.type
_entity.pdbx_description
1 polymer ?
#
loop_
_entity_poly.entity_id
_entity_poly.type
_entity_poly.pdbx_seq_one_letter_code
_entity_poly.pdbx_strand_id
1 'polypeptide(L)'
;MKNKKNDGKYVIIDDGTAGGLFLSENEYYVDENKKVVLCNSEKKDNLFRKRYKLTHGDKCYSIIKYFCPEVEFISIKIMETGERGSIDSFKAALEWCLKEKIKLVHMSVGTTNYIDAKKIENIIKQMVSNKMILCAALSNTNFPTWPACFDGVFGVRNYIAKLQEKEISVSKSFPFSEMNSIQLNFDDVLKKIVGKEYKSNSFAAPIITVLLICYLRKNKKGSYQDAKKFIMNHINKCIYEKELEWNGIVNNKAWSRVLNKKRCVF
;
A
#
# COMPACT_ATOMS: atom_id res chain seq x y z
N MET A 1 -20.69 -2.14 20.99
CA MET A 1 -19.29 -1.97 20.56
C MET A 1 -18.92 -3.15 19.68
N LYS A 2 -18.69 -2.95 18.37
CA LYS A 2 -18.20 -4.04 17.50
C LYS A 2 -16.76 -4.34 17.88
N ASN A 3 -16.45 -5.59 18.20
CA ASN A 3 -15.08 -6.07 18.43
C ASN A 3 -14.16 -5.54 17.33
N LYS A 4 -13.28 -4.57 17.64
CA LYS A 4 -12.13 -4.25 16.79
C LYS A 4 -11.31 -5.53 16.73
N LYS A 5 -11.46 -6.30 15.65
CA LYS A 5 -10.62 -7.48 15.41
C LYS A 5 -9.18 -6.97 15.41
N ASN A 6 -8.37 -7.54 16.30
CA ASN A 6 -6.96 -7.19 16.42
C ASN A 6 -6.24 -7.71 15.16
N ASP A 7 -6.30 -6.91 14.10
CA ASP A 7 -5.88 -7.23 12.72
C ASP A 7 -4.35 -7.11 12.53
N GLY A 8 -3.63 -6.62 13.55
CA GLY A 8 -2.19 -6.32 13.48
C GLY A 8 -1.93 -4.86 13.06
N LYS A 9 -0.74 -4.34 13.38
CA LYS A 9 -0.35 -2.97 12.98
C LYS A 9 0.04 -2.97 11.50
N TYR A 10 -0.58 -2.12 10.68
CA TYR A 10 -0.22 -1.91 9.27
C TYR A 10 0.27 -0.48 9.05
N VAL A 11 1.26 -0.30 8.19
CA VAL A 11 1.86 1.01 7.87
C VAL A 11 1.76 1.29 6.38
N ILE A 12 1.53 2.56 6.03
CA ILE A 12 1.78 3.13 4.71
C ILE A 12 2.92 4.16 4.82
N ILE A 13 3.95 4.00 4.00
CA ILE A 13 5.06 4.95 3.87
C ILE A 13 4.90 5.68 2.53
N ASP A 14 4.65 6.98 2.56
CA ASP A 14 4.39 7.81 1.37
C ASP A 14 4.63 9.32 1.69
N ASP A 15 4.06 10.22 0.89
CA ASP A 15 3.99 11.67 1.10
C ASP A 15 2.93 12.12 2.13
N GLY A 16 2.30 11.16 2.82
CA GLY A 16 1.29 11.37 3.86
C GLY A 16 -0.12 10.93 3.42
N THR A 17 -1.07 10.91 4.36
CA THR A 17 -2.49 10.53 4.10
C THR A 17 -3.47 11.49 4.75
N ALA A 18 -3.09 12.76 4.82
CA ALA A 18 -3.76 13.73 5.70
C ALA A 18 -4.50 14.83 4.90
N GLY A 19 -4.83 14.54 3.63
CA GLY A 19 -5.43 15.49 2.69
C GLY A 19 -6.95 15.41 2.49
N GLY A 20 -7.72 14.75 3.38
CA GLY A 20 -9.12 15.20 3.60
C GLY A 20 -10.28 14.21 3.50
N LEU A 21 -10.08 12.89 3.41
CA LEU A 21 -11.21 11.93 3.47
C LEU A 21 -11.18 10.97 4.66
N PHE A 22 -10.00 10.56 5.10
CA PHE A 22 -9.83 9.61 6.20
C PHE A 22 -8.63 10.04 7.05
N LEU A 23 -8.86 10.82 8.10
CA LEU A 23 -7.80 11.08 9.09
C LEU A 23 -7.42 9.74 9.71
N SER A 24 -6.18 9.29 9.50
CA SER A 24 -5.68 8.21 10.33
C SER A 24 -5.46 8.78 11.73
N GLU A 25 -5.94 8.08 12.76
CA GLU A 25 -5.69 8.51 14.15
C GLU A 25 -4.17 8.50 14.44
N ASN A 26 -3.39 7.75 13.65
CA ASN A 26 -1.98 7.46 13.82
C ASN A 26 -1.13 8.00 12.64
N GLU A 27 -1.02 9.32 12.54
CA GLU A 27 -0.16 9.99 11.55
C GLU A 27 1.21 10.31 12.14
N TYR A 28 2.26 9.90 11.44
CA TYR A 28 3.65 10.12 11.78
C TYR A 28 4.36 10.80 10.61
N TYR A 29 5.48 11.46 10.90
CA TYR A 29 6.36 12.01 9.89
C TYR A 29 7.82 11.81 10.29
N VAL A 30 8.74 11.87 9.32
CA VAL A 30 10.17 11.89 9.59
C VAL A 30 10.65 13.33 9.72
N ASP A 31 11.21 13.68 10.87
CA ASP A 31 11.75 15.02 11.13
C ASP A 31 13.12 15.25 10.49
N GLU A 32 13.65 16.47 10.64
CA GLU A 32 14.96 16.88 10.15
C GLU A 32 16.11 16.02 10.70
N ASN A 33 15.94 15.48 11.91
CA ASN A 33 16.90 14.61 12.60
C ASN A 33 16.72 13.13 12.25
N LYS A 34 15.92 12.82 11.23
CA LYS A 34 15.61 11.46 10.76
C LYS A 34 14.97 10.59 11.83
N LYS A 35 14.13 11.19 12.69
CA LYS A 35 13.31 10.47 13.66
C LYS A 35 11.86 10.44 13.20
N VAL A 36 11.22 9.29 13.40
CA VAL A 36 9.77 9.13 13.17
C VAL A 36 9.02 9.68 14.39
N VAL A 37 8.21 10.71 14.18
CA VAL A 37 7.52 11.47 15.22
C VAL A 37 6.01 11.44 14.96
N LEU A 38 5.22 11.23 16.02
CA LEU A 38 3.75 11.31 15.93
C LEU A 38 3.32 12.76 15.65
N CYS A 39 2.38 12.94 14.74
CA CYS A 39 1.81 14.25 14.46
C CYS A 39 0.74 14.62 15.48
N ASN A 40 1.04 15.61 16.33
CA ASN A 40 0.08 16.17 17.29
C ASN A 40 -0.96 17.03 16.57
N SER A 41 -2.15 17.17 17.18
CA SER A 41 -3.31 17.91 16.65
C SER A 41 -2.99 19.31 16.13
N GLU A 42 -2.16 20.08 16.83
CA GLU A 42 -1.75 21.44 16.41
C GLU A 42 -0.84 21.45 15.17
N LYS A 43 -0.02 20.41 14.98
CA LYS A 43 0.84 20.27 13.79
C LYS A 43 0.08 19.70 12.58
N LYS A 44 -1.05 19.00 12.80
CA LYS A 44 -1.91 18.52 11.70
C LYS A 44 -2.41 19.66 10.82
N ASP A 45 -2.72 20.81 11.43
CA ASP A 45 -3.25 21.97 10.71
C ASP A 45 -2.20 22.62 9.79
N ASN A 46 -0.96 22.73 10.25
CA ASN A 46 0.11 23.38 9.49
C ASN A 46 0.84 22.45 8.51
N LEU A 47 1.04 21.18 8.86
CA LEU A 47 1.84 20.24 8.06
C LEU A 47 1.02 19.50 6.98
N PHE A 48 -0.30 19.42 7.18
CA PHE A 48 -1.15 18.54 6.38
C PHE A 48 -2.46 19.18 5.86
N ARG A 49 -3.09 20.09 6.61
CA ARG A 49 -4.39 20.67 6.19
C ARG A 49 -4.33 21.84 5.20
N LYS A 50 -3.15 22.39 4.90
CA LYS A 50 -3.02 23.59 4.04
C LYS A 50 -3.17 23.32 2.53
N ARG A 51 -3.49 22.10 2.10
CA ARG A 51 -3.62 21.73 0.68
C ARG A 51 -4.98 21.07 0.39
N TYR A 52 -5.76 21.70 -0.49
CA TYR A 52 -7.03 21.17 -1.04
C TYR A 52 -6.84 20.00 -2.02
N LYS A 53 -5.61 19.52 -2.23
CA LYS A 53 -5.27 18.48 -3.19
C LYS A 53 -4.86 17.21 -2.45
N LEU A 54 -5.53 16.11 -2.77
CA LEU A 54 -5.20 14.78 -2.25
C LEU A 54 -3.75 14.44 -2.57
N THR A 55 -3.03 14.00 -1.54
CA THR A 55 -1.66 13.50 -1.64
C THR A 55 -1.64 12.16 -2.39
N HIS A 56 -0.45 11.68 -2.75
CA HIS A 56 -0.32 10.38 -3.38
C HIS A 56 -0.66 9.25 -2.39
N GLY A 57 -0.25 9.39 -1.13
CA GLY A 57 -0.60 8.47 -0.06
C GLY A 57 -2.10 8.46 0.26
N ASP A 58 -2.80 9.61 0.20
CA ASP A 58 -4.27 9.66 0.33
C ASP A 58 -4.96 8.76 -0.69
N LYS A 59 -4.48 8.77 -1.94
CA LYS A 59 -5.03 7.95 -3.03
C LYS A 59 -4.74 6.46 -2.83
N CYS A 60 -3.52 6.11 -2.42
CA CYS A 60 -3.17 4.73 -2.07
C CYS A 60 -4.02 4.23 -0.90
N TYR A 61 -4.18 5.05 0.14
CA TYR A 61 -4.99 4.72 1.31
C TYR A 61 -6.47 4.63 0.98
N SER A 62 -7.01 5.48 0.09
CA SER A 62 -8.42 5.42 -0.32
C SER A 62 -8.75 4.12 -1.06
N ILE A 63 -7.82 3.60 -1.88
CA ILE A 63 -7.98 2.29 -2.52
C ILE A 63 -8.05 1.19 -1.45
N ILE A 64 -7.14 1.20 -0.47
CA ILE A 64 -7.17 0.20 0.61
C ILE A 64 -8.48 0.31 1.40
N LYS A 65 -8.90 1.53 1.77
CA LYS A 65 -10.13 1.78 2.54
C LYS A 65 -11.41 1.47 1.77
N TYR A 66 -11.38 1.58 0.45
CA TYR A 66 -12.49 1.17 -0.41
C TYR A 66 -12.81 -0.31 -0.23
N PHE A 67 -11.78 -1.16 -0.16
CA PHE A 67 -11.97 -2.59 0.06
C PHE A 67 -12.08 -2.95 1.54
N CYS A 68 -11.17 -2.43 2.38
CA CYS A 68 -11.05 -2.76 3.80
C CYS A 68 -11.40 -1.56 4.71
N PRO A 69 -12.68 -1.13 4.79
CA PRO A 69 -13.06 0.11 5.46
C PRO A 69 -12.81 0.11 6.98
N GLU A 70 -12.80 -1.06 7.62
CA GLU A 70 -12.51 -1.21 9.04
C GLU A 70 -11.01 -1.23 9.39
N VAL A 71 -10.13 -1.33 8.39
CA VAL A 71 -8.68 -1.34 8.65
C VAL A 71 -8.19 0.06 8.95
N GLU A 72 -7.37 0.16 9.99
CA GLU A 72 -6.63 1.35 10.36
C GLU A 72 -5.16 1.17 9.97
N PHE A 73 -4.63 2.15 9.24
CA PHE A 73 -3.20 2.22 8.92
C PHE A 73 -2.54 3.32 9.75
N ILE A 74 -1.28 3.08 10.08
CA ILE A 74 -0.35 4.11 10.51
C ILE A 74 0.24 4.74 9.24
N SER A 75 0.17 6.06 9.14
CA SER A 75 0.75 6.79 8.02
C SER A 75 2.09 7.37 8.42
N ILE A 76 3.16 7.10 7.68
CA ILE A 76 4.48 7.71 7.89
C ILE A 76 4.83 8.57 6.68
N LYS A 77 4.72 9.88 6.84
CA LYS A 77 5.15 10.87 5.83
C LYS A 77 6.67 10.98 5.79
N ILE A 78 7.28 10.69 4.65
CA ILE A 78 8.74 10.76 4.46
C ILE A 78 9.20 11.85 3.49
N MET A 79 8.26 12.49 2.79
CA MET A 79 8.51 13.57 1.83
C MET A 79 7.26 14.45 1.66
N GLU A 80 7.42 15.62 1.05
CA GLU A 80 6.29 16.47 0.64
C GLU A 80 5.69 16.01 -0.68
N THR A 81 4.39 16.27 -0.87
CA THR A 81 3.67 15.91 -2.09
C THR A 81 4.28 16.56 -3.32
N GLY A 82 4.68 15.73 -4.29
CA GLY A 82 5.29 16.15 -5.55
C GLY A 82 6.79 16.40 -5.47
N GLU A 83 7.41 16.24 -4.29
CA GLU A 83 8.85 16.39 -4.11
C GLU A 83 9.58 15.04 -4.14
N ARG A 84 10.90 15.07 -4.35
CA ARG A 84 11.74 13.88 -4.21
C ARG A 84 12.05 13.67 -2.73
N GLY A 85 11.74 12.49 -2.22
CA GLY A 85 12.12 12.10 -0.87
C GLY A 85 13.62 11.86 -0.70
N SER A 86 14.06 11.82 0.56
CA SER A 86 15.41 11.44 0.97
C SER A 86 15.48 9.95 1.29
N ILE A 87 16.52 9.26 0.82
CA ILE A 87 16.78 7.87 1.20
C ILE A 87 16.93 7.70 2.71
N ASP A 88 17.48 8.70 3.41
CA ASP A 88 17.68 8.64 4.86
C ASP A 88 16.35 8.76 5.60
N SER A 89 15.41 9.57 5.09
CA SER A 89 14.04 9.62 5.63
C SER A 89 13.32 8.29 5.39
N PHE A 90 13.48 7.69 4.21
CA PHE A 90 12.89 6.39 3.92
C PHE A 90 13.48 5.28 4.80
N LYS A 91 14.80 5.28 4.98
CA LYS A 91 15.53 4.37 5.88
C LYS A 91 15.01 4.49 7.32
N ALA A 92 14.87 5.71 7.85
CA ALA A 92 14.34 5.95 9.18
C ALA A 92 12.93 5.39 9.38
N ALA A 93 12.06 5.52 8.37
CA ALA A 93 10.72 4.94 8.41
C ALA A 93 10.76 3.40 8.43
N LEU A 94 11.64 2.77 7.66
CA LEU A 94 11.83 1.31 7.67
C LEU A 94 12.37 0.80 9.01
N GLU A 95 13.36 1.49 9.59
CA GLU A 95 13.91 1.15 10.90
C GLU A 95 12.85 1.26 12.01
N TRP A 96 12.00 2.28 11.95
CA TRP A 96 10.87 2.41 12.86
C TRP A 96 9.88 1.27 12.70
N CYS A 97 9.50 0.92 11.47
CA CYS A 97 8.61 -0.21 11.19
C CYS A 97 9.17 -1.54 11.72
N LEU A 98 10.47 -1.76 11.56
CA LEU A 98 11.17 -2.93 12.08
C LEU A 98 11.12 -2.97 13.61
N LYS A 99 11.44 -1.85 14.27
CA LYS A 99 11.40 -1.70 15.74
C LYS A 99 10.00 -1.95 16.31
N GLU A 100 8.98 -1.37 15.68
CA GLU A 100 7.57 -1.52 16.07
C GLU A 100 6.96 -2.86 15.69
N LYS A 101 7.72 -3.74 15.01
CA LYS A 101 7.30 -5.08 14.56
C LYS A 101 6.00 -5.02 13.74
N ILE A 102 5.93 -4.04 12.86
CA ILE A 102 4.78 -3.81 11.98
C ILE A 102 4.50 -5.06 11.14
N LYS A 103 3.24 -5.49 11.07
CA LYS A 103 2.91 -6.77 10.42
C LYS A 103 2.93 -6.67 8.90
N LEU A 104 2.44 -5.55 8.36
CA LEU A 104 2.38 -5.26 6.93
C LEU A 104 2.83 -3.81 6.69
N VAL A 105 3.81 -3.63 5.81
CA VAL A 105 4.30 -2.32 5.38
C VAL A 105 4.01 -2.14 3.90
N HIS A 106 3.18 -1.16 3.56
CA HIS A 106 2.89 -0.71 2.21
C HIS A 106 3.82 0.43 1.82
N MET A 107 4.43 0.35 0.64
CA MET A 107 5.36 1.34 0.11
C MET A 107 5.08 1.62 -1.36
N SER A 108 4.41 2.72 -1.63
CA SER A 108 4.20 3.28 -2.97
C SER A 108 5.34 4.22 -3.38
N VAL A 109 6.48 4.08 -2.70
CA VAL A 109 7.71 4.88 -2.83
C VAL A 109 8.92 3.95 -2.93
N GLY A 110 9.98 4.41 -3.58
CA GLY A 110 11.21 3.65 -3.73
C GLY A 110 12.30 4.44 -4.42
N THR A 111 13.46 3.82 -4.57
CA THR A 111 14.62 4.38 -5.27
C THR A 111 14.99 3.52 -6.46
N THR A 112 15.38 4.16 -7.57
CA THR A 112 16.03 3.49 -8.71
C THR A 112 17.55 3.59 -8.61
N ASN A 113 18.08 4.31 -7.62
CA ASN A 113 19.51 4.44 -7.37
C ASN A 113 20.02 3.22 -6.56
N TYR A 114 20.97 2.50 -7.12
CA TYR A 114 21.53 1.30 -6.50
C TYR A 114 22.32 1.58 -5.21
N ILE A 115 22.99 2.74 -5.10
CA ILE A 115 23.72 3.14 -3.88
C ILE A 115 22.72 3.35 -2.74
N ASP A 116 21.58 3.97 -3.03
CA ASP A 116 20.50 4.15 -2.07
C ASP A 116 19.86 2.81 -1.69
N ALA A 117 19.68 1.90 -2.65
CA ALA A 117 19.18 0.55 -2.38
C ALA A 117 20.05 -0.18 -1.35
N LYS A 118 21.39 -0.11 -1.48
CA LYS A 118 22.32 -0.72 -0.50
C LYS A 118 22.11 -0.21 0.93
N LYS A 119 21.70 1.05 1.11
CA LYS A 119 21.46 1.62 2.46
C LYS A 119 20.27 0.98 3.18
N ILE A 120 19.31 0.43 2.46
CA ILE A 120 18.07 -0.14 3.01
C ILE A 120 18.03 -1.68 2.94
N GLU A 121 18.90 -2.31 2.15
CA GLU A 121 18.90 -3.77 1.90
C GLU A 121 18.93 -4.60 3.19
N ASN A 122 19.84 -4.27 4.12
CA ASN A 122 19.96 -5.02 5.38
C ASN A 122 18.70 -4.89 6.26
N ILE A 123 18.05 -3.74 6.25
CA ILE A 123 16.81 -3.50 7.01
C ILE A 123 15.69 -4.35 6.40
N ILE A 124 15.56 -4.38 5.08
CA ILE A 124 14.57 -5.21 4.39
C ILE A 124 14.77 -6.69 4.71
N LYS A 125 16.02 -7.19 4.65
CA LYS A 125 16.34 -8.58 5.03
C LYS A 125 15.92 -8.90 6.47
N GLN A 126 16.17 -7.99 7.42
CA GLN A 126 15.75 -8.17 8.82
C GLN A 126 14.23 -8.14 9.00
N MET A 127 13.52 -7.27 8.26
CA MET A 127 12.06 -7.24 8.28
C MET A 127 11.46 -8.56 7.77
N VAL A 128 12.01 -9.09 6.67
CA VAL A 128 11.59 -10.38 6.11
C VAL A 128 11.90 -11.53 7.07
N SER A 129 13.09 -11.58 7.68
CA SER A 129 13.41 -12.61 8.68
C SER A 129 12.50 -12.55 9.91
N ASN A 130 12.02 -11.36 10.26
CA ASN A 130 11.05 -11.12 11.33
C ASN A 130 9.59 -11.41 10.93
N LYS A 131 9.36 -12.07 9.78
CA LYS A 131 8.03 -12.46 9.27
C LYS A 131 7.09 -11.27 9.05
N MET A 132 7.66 -10.09 8.81
CA MET A 132 6.91 -8.91 8.35
C MET A 132 6.61 -9.09 6.86
N ILE A 133 5.45 -8.59 6.43
CA ILE A 133 5.05 -8.61 5.02
C ILE A 133 5.31 -7.22 4.43
N LEU A 134 5.97 -7.18 3.28
CA LEU A 134 6.37 -5.94 2.61
C LEU A 134 5.76 -5.90 1.21
N CYS A 135 5.02 -4.85 0.89
CA CYS A 135 4.43 -4.66 -0.43
C CYS A 135 4.91 -3.32 -0.99
N ALA A 136 5.51 -3.32 -2.17
CA ALA A 136 6.05 -2.11 -2.78
C ALA A 136 5.71 -1.96 -4.27
N ALA A 137 5.50 -0.72 -4.70
CA ALA A 137 5.29 -0.39 -6.11
C ALA A 137 6.63 -0.31 -6.87
N LEU A 138 6.64 -0.82 -8.11
CA LEU A 138 7.71 -0.59 -9.08
C LEU A 138 7.59 0.81 -9.70
N SER A 139 8.70 1.39 -10.16
CA SER A 139 8.67 2.65 -10.92
C SER A 139 7.80 2.54 -12.18
N ASN A 140 7.05 3.60 -12.49
CA ASN A 140 6.26 3.72 -13.73
C ASN A 140 7.14 3.74 -14.99
N THR A 141 8.46 3.92 -14.85
CA THR A 141 9.43 3.93 -15.96
C THR A 141 9.99 2.54 -16.29
N ASN A 142 9.46 1.47 -15.70
CA ASN A 142 9.90 0.08 -15.90
C ASN A 142 11.39 -0.19 -15.56
N PHE A 143 12.00 0.70 -14.78
CA PHE A 143 13.32 0.51 -14.19
C PHE A 143 13.23 -0.28 -12.87
N PRO A 144 14.24 -1.11 -12.55
CA PRO A 144 14.36 -1.72 -11.23
C PRO A 144 14.24 -0.66 -10.12
N THR A 145 13.40 -0.94 -9.12
CA THR A 145 13.09 -0.01 -8.03
C THR A 145 13.13 -0.75 -6.72
N TRP A 146 13.80 -0.18 -5.73
CA TRP A 146 13.94 -0.76 -4.39
C TRP A 146 13.06 -0.01 -3.38
N PRO A 147 12.36 -0.73 -2.49
CA PRO A 147 12.56 -2.14 -2.15
C PRO A 147 11.78 -3.15 -2.99
N ALA A 148 10.98 -2.73 -3.98
CA ALA A 148 10.12 -3.63 -4.77
C ALA A 148 10.86 -4.80 -5.46
N CYS A 149 12.15 -4.64 -5.76
CA CYS A 149 13.01 -5.66 -6.35
C CYS A 149 13.80 -6.52 -5.34
N PHE A 150 13.70 -6.29 -4.02
CA PHE A 150 14.38 -7.16 -3.04
C PHE A 150 13.62 -8.46 -2.80
N ASP A 151 14.36 -9.52 -2.49
CA ASP A 151 13.79 -10.79 -2.05
C ASP A 151 12.93 -10.62 -0.78
N GLY A 152 11.79 -11.29 -0.74
CA GLY A 152 10.85 -11.18 0.37
C GLY A 152 9.91 -9.97 0.30
N VAL A 153 9.98 -9.17 -0.77
CA VAL A 153 9.06 -8.04 -1.04
C VAL A 153 8.09 -8.41 -2.16
N PHE A 154 6.80 -8.13 -1.96
CA PHE A 154 5.79 -8.18 -3.01
C PHE A 154 5.89 -6.92 -3.87
N GLY A 155 6.62 -7.00 -4.98
CA GLY A 155 6.79 -5.94 -5.97
C GLY A 155 5.67 -5.92 -7.00
N VAL A 156 5.02 -4.76 -7.15
CA VAL A 156 3.76 -4.63 -7.91
C VAL A 156 3.86 -3.56 -9.00
N ARG A 157 3.27 -3.85 -10.15
CA ARG A 157 3.10 -2.89 -11.26
C ARG A 157 1.71 -3.00 -11.89
N ASN A 158 1.29 -1.93 -12.54
CA ASN A 158 0.12 -1.92 -13.40
C ASN A 158 0.58 -2.34 -14.81
N TYR A 159 0.13 -3.51 -15.29
CA TYR A 159 0.47 -3.99 -16.65
C TYR A 159 -0.81 -4.28 -17.42
N ILE A 160 -1.04 -3.48 -18.45
CA ILE A 160 -2.34 -3.37 -19.11
C ILE A 160 -2.43 -4.29 -20.34
N ALA A 161 -1.32 -4.53 -21.04
CA ALA A 161 -1.38 -4.97 -22.44
C ALA A 161 -1.95 -6.38 -22.68
N LYS A 162 -2.11 -7.23 -21.64
CA LYS A 162 -2.52 -8.63 -21.80
C LYS A 162 -3.52 -9.14 -20.76
N LEU A 163 -3.94 -8.32 -19.80
CA LEU A 163 -4.76 -8.76 -18.67
C LEU A 163 -6.19 -8.25 -18.81
N GLN A 164 -7.14 -9.11 -18.48
CA GLN A 164 -8.55 -8.73 -18.34
C GLN A 164 -8.78 -7.90 -17.07
N GLU A 165 -9.88 -7.16 -17.02
CA GLU A 165 -10.25 -6.38 -15.82
C GLU A 165 -10.38 -7.31 -14.60
N LYS A 166 -9.78 -6.90 -13.47
CA LYS A 166 -9.63 -7.64 -12.21
C LYS A 166 -8.74 -8.89 -12.27
N GLU A 167 -7.91 -9.03 -13.31
CA GLU A 167 -6.94 -10.12 -13.41
C GLU A 167 -5.59 -9.73 -12.77
N ILE A 168 -4.96 -10.70 -12.11
CA ILE A 168 -3.58 -10.62 -11.60
C ILE A 168 -2.75 -11.67 -12.31
N SER A 169 -1.53 -11.31 -12.70
CA SER A 169 -0.54 -12.27 -13.17
C SER A 169 0.84 -11.92 -12.63
N VAL A 170 1.82 -12.74 -13.01
CA VAL A 170 3.23 -12.54 -12.69
C VAL A 170 4.03 -12.63 -13.98
N SER A 171 4.87 -11.64 -14.23
CA SER A 171 5.66 -11.61 -15.46
C SER A 171 6.92 -12.47 -15.32
N LYS A 172 7.03 -13.45 -16.21
CA LYS A 172 8.19 -14.36 -16.33
C LYS A 172 9.42 -13.69 -16.97
N SER A 173 9.24 -12.53 -17.59
CA SER A 173 10.29 -11.79 -18.29
C SER A 173 11.00 -10.75 -17.42
N PHE A 174 10.56 -10.58 -16.17
CA PHE A 174 11.20 -9.66 -15.24
C PHE A 174 12.43 -10.33 -14.62
N PRO A 175 13.59 -9.65 -14.54
CA PRO A 175 14.85 -10.30 -14.14
C PRO A 175 14.97 -10.58 -12.63
N PHE A 176 13.89 -10.40 -11.87
CA PHE A 176 13.83 -10.63 -10.42
C PHE A 176 12.83 -11.74 -10.09
N SER A 177 12.61 -12.03 -8.81
CA SER A 177 11.69 -13.09 -8.40
C SER A 177 10.26 -12.85 -8.89
N GLU A 178 9.48 -13.92 -9.01
CA GLU A 178 8.04 -13.87 -9.34
C GLU A 178 7.28 -12.83 -8.50
N MET A 179 7.55 -12.76 -7.19
CA MET A 179 6.83 -11.85 -6.32
C MET A 179 7.28 -10.40 -6.47
N ASN A 180 8.41 -10.15 -7.13
CA ASN A 180 8.84 -8.80 -7.53
C ASN A 180 8.26 -8.38 -8.89
N SER A 181 7.43 -9.21 -9.53
CA SER A 181 6.92 -8.97 -10.88
C SER A 181 5.40 -9.10 -11.00
N ILE A 182 4.69 -8.96 -9.87
CA ILE A 182 3.24 -9.01 -9.81
C ILE A 182 2.67 -7.87 -10.64
N GLN A 183 1.73 -8.22 -11.50
CA GLN A 183 1.11 -7.28 -12.40
C GLN A 183 -0.40 -7.50 -12.45
N LEU A 184 -1.18 -6.44 -12.54
CA LEU A 184 -2.63 -6.51 -12.46
C LEU A 184 -3.29 -5.47 -13.34
N ASN A 185 -4.54 -5.74 -13.73
CA ASN A 185 -5.43 -4.80 -14.39
C ASN A 185 -6.68 -4.60 -13.53
N PHE A 186 -6.85 -3.41 -12.97
CA PHE A 186 -8.00 -2.99 -12.15
C PHE A 186 -8.45 -1.59 -12.60
N ASP A 187 -8.36 -1.31 -13.90
CA ASP A 187 -8.57 0.00 -14.49
C ASP A 187 -9.91 0.61 -14.09
N ASP A 188 -10.99 -0.16 -14.20
CA ASP A 188 -12.34 0.37 -13.95
C ASP A 188 -12.60 0.59 -12.46
N VAL A 189 -12.02 -0.25 -11.60
CA VAL A 189 -12.10 -0.05 -10.15
C VAL A 189 -11.26 1.17 -9.73
N LEU A 190 -10.03 1.27 -10.21
CA LEU A 190 -9.13 2.36 -9.84
C LEU A 190 -9.63 3.71 -10.39
N LYS A 191 -10.17 3.77 -11.62
CA LYS A 191 -10.83 4.98 -12.17
C LYS A 191 -11.92 5.51 -11.26
N LYS A 192 -12.73 4.63 -10.66
CA LYS A 192 -13.83 5.03 -9.76
C LYS A 192 -13.31 5.64 -8.45
N ILE A 193 -12.15 5.18 -7.96
CA ILE A 193 -11.61 5.58 -6.65
C ILE A 193 -10.69 6.81 -6.76
N VAL A 194 -9.77 6.82 -7.73
CA VAL A 194 -8.72 7.85 -7.86
C VAL A 194 -8.84 8.70 -9.13
N GLY A 195 -9.88 8.49 -9.93
CA GLY A 195 -10.18 9.31 -11.11
C GLY A 195 -9.23 9.06 -12.28
N LYS A 196 -8.97 10.10 -13.08
CA LYS A 196 -8.21 10.02 -14.33
C LYS A 196 -6.74 9.62 -14.15
N GLU A 197 -6.19 9.74 -12.95
CA GLU A 197 -4.80 9.41 -12.62
C GLU A 197 -4.56 7.91 -12.37
N TYR A 198 -5.59 7.07 -12.50
CA TYR A 198 -5.57 5.66 -12.10
C TYR A 198 -4.45 4.78 -12.71
N LYS A 199 -3.88 5.17 -13.86
CA LYS A 199 -2.80 4.43 -14.53
C LYS A 199 -1.44 4.68 -13.86
N SER A 200 -1.26 4.11 -12.67
CA SER A 200 0.04 4.11 -11.98
C SER A 200 0.30 2.79 -11.25
N ASN A 201 1.56 2.36 -11.24
CA ASN A 201 2.01 1.21 -10.43
C ASN A 201 1.74 1.42 -8.94
N SER A 202 1.82 2.66 -8.48
CA SER A 202 1.50 3.03 -7.10
C SER A 202 0.07 2.72 -6.71
N PHE A 203 -0.88 2.72 -7.66
CA PHE A 203 -2.29 2.40 -7.40
C PHE A 203 -2.61 0.92 -7.59
N ALA A 204 -1.72 0.17 -8.26
CA ALA A 204 -1.78 -1.28 -8.30
C ALA A 204 -1.33 -1.92 -6.97
N ALA A 205 -0.26 -1.42 -6.35
CA ALA A 205 0.25 -1.97 -5.09
C ALA A 205 -0.79 -2.05 -3.94
N PRO A 206 -1.69 -1.07 -3.76
CA PRO A 206 -2.81 -1.14 -2.83
C PRO A 206 -3.72 -2.36 -3.02
N ILE A 207 -3.96 -2.82 -4.25
CA ILE A 207 -4.78 -4.00 -4.53
C ILE A 207 -4.12 -5.27 -3.96
N ILE A 208 -2.81 -5.43 -4.16
CA ILE A 208 -2.06 -6.55 -3.57
C ILE A 208 -1.99 -6.41 -2.05
N THR A 209 -1.87 -5.19 -1.54
CA THR A 209 -1.91 -4.92 -0.09
C THR A 209 -3.24 -5.37 0.52
N VAL A 210 -4.36 -5.12 -0.16
CA VAL A 210 -5.68 -5.64 0.25
C VAL A 210 -5.65 -7.16 0.34
N LEU A 211 -5.18 -7.88 -0.69
CA LEU A 211 -5.08 -9.34 -0.67
C LEU A 211 -4.21 -9.86 0.49
N LEU A 212 -3.11 -9.18 0.78
CA LEU A 212 -2.23 -9.51 1.91
C LEU A 212 -2.93 -9.31 3.25
N ILE A 213 -3.77 -8.27 3.40
CA ILE A 213 -4.62 -8.10 4.60
C ILE A 213 -5.60 -9.27 4.75
N CYS A 214 -6.24 -9.72 3.66
CA CYS A 214 -7.14 -10.88 3.69
C CYS A 214 -6.45 -12.12 4.22
N TYR A 215 -5.25 -12.37 3.68
CA TYR A 215 -4.41 -13.46 4.08
C TYR A 215 -4.08 -13.38 5.58
N LEU A 216 -3.63 -12.21 6.05
CA LEU A 216 -3.21 -11.99 7.44
C LEU A 216 -4.35 -12.11 8.44
N ARG A 217 -5.58 -11.73 8.06
CA ARG A 217 -6.77 -11.90 8.90
C ARG A 217 -7.10 -13.36 9.18
N LYS A 218 -6.88 -14.23 8.19
CA LYS A 218 -7.03 -15.68 8.32
C LYS A 218 -5.81 -16.32 8.98
N ASN A 219 -4.63 -15.72 8.81
CA ASN A 219 -3.34 -16.30 9.22
C ASN A 219 -2.49 -15.28 10.00
N LYS A 220 -2.84 -15.00 11.26
CA LYS A 220 -2.18 -13.96 12.08
C LYS A 220 -0.66 -14.14 12.23
N LYS A 221 -0.19 -15.40 12.29
CA LYS A 221 1.25 -15.76 12.39
C LYS A 221 1.88 -16.07 11.03
N GLY A 222 1.18 -15.75 9.95
CA GLY A 222 1.56 -16.03 8.58
C GLY A 222 2.93 -15.49 8.17
N SER A 223 3.65 -16.27 7.36
CA SER A 223 4.96 -15.92 6.82
C SER A 223 4.87 -15.36 5.39
N TYR A 224 5.98 -14.83 4.88
CA TYR A 224 6.10 -14.44 3.47
C TYR A 224 5.79 -15.61 2.52
N GLN A 225 6.26 -16.84 2.83
CA GLN A 225 6.06 -18.01 1.97
C GLN A 225 4.59 -18.40 1.86
N ASP A 226 3.85 -18.29 2.96
CA ASP A 226 2.42 -18.59 3.00
C ASP A 226 1.61 -17.50 2.28
N ALA A 227 1.99 -16.23 2.46
CA ALA A 227 1.42 -15.12 1.71
C ALA A 227 1.70 -15.25 0.20
N LYS A 228 2.91 -15.68 -0.19
CA LYS A 228 3.26 -15.99 -1.58
C LYS A 228 2.30 -17.05 -2.13
N LYS A 229 2.14 -18.19 -1.45
CA LYS A 229 1.19 -19.23 -1.88
C LYS A 229 -0.23 -18.70 -2.03
N PHE A 230 -0.67 -17.86 -1.10
CA PHE A 230 -1.99 -17.23 -1.16
C PHE A 230 -2.14 -16.35 -2.42
N ILE A 231 -1.18 -15.47 -2.71
CA ILE A 231 -1.21 -14.63 -3.91
C ILE A 231 -1.15 -15.49 -5.18
N MET A 232 -0.28 -16.50 -5.22
CA MET A 232 -0.16 -17.43 -6.35
C MET A 232 -1.48 -18.13 -6.68
N ASN A 233 -2.30 -18.45 -5.67
CA ASN A 233 -3.61 -19.05 -5.87
C ASN A 233 -4.64 -18.12 -6.53
N HIS A 234 -4.37 -16.81 -6.61
CA HIS A 234 -5.21 -15.79 -7.27
C HIS A 234 -4.63 -15.34 -8.63
N ILE A 235 -3.47 -15.88 -9.04
CA ILE A 235 -2.89 -15.60 -10.36
C ILE A 235 -3.73 -16.20 -11.47
N ASN A 236 -3.87 -15.46 -12.57
CA ASN A 236 -4.66 -15.78 -13.77
C ASN A 236 -6.12 -16.11 -13.46
N LYS A 237 -6.62 -15.60 -12.34
CA LYS A 237 -8.04 -15.64 -11.97
C LYS A 237 -8.55 -14.21 -11.95
N CYS A 238 -9.72 -14.00 -12.53
CA CYS A 238 -10.46 -12.77 -12.30
C CYS A 238 -10.89 -12.73 -10.84
N ILE A 239 -10.43 -11.74 -10.10
CA ILE A 239 -10.82 -11.58 -8.70
C ILE A 239 -12.22 -10.97 -8.67
N TYR A 240 -13.19 -11.79 -8.30
CA TYR A 240 -14.56 -11.32 -8.16
C TYR A 240 -14.75 -10.61 -6.82
N GLU A 241 -15.62 -9.60 -6.80
CA GLU A 241 -15.95 -8.86 -5.57
C GLU A 241 -16.42 -9.82 -4.48
N LYS A 242 -17.21 -10.85 -4.81
CA LYS A 242 -17.63 -11.91 -3.87
C LYS A 242 -16.48 -12.67 -3.22
N GLU A 243 -15.34 -12.83 -3.87
CA GLU A 243 -14.16 -13.46 -3.26
C GLU A 243 -13.52 -12.52 -2.23
N LEU A 244 -13.57 -11.22 -2.49
CA LEU A 244 -13.19 -10.19 -1.51
C LEU A 244 -14.18 -10.18 -0.33
N GLU A 245 -15.49 -10.28 -0.58
CA GLU A 245 -16.53 -10.40 0.47
C GLU A 245 -16.35 -11.69 1.30
N TRP A 246 -16.13 -12.83 0.66
CA TRP A 246 -15.94 -14.15 1.30
C TRP A 246 -14.66 -14.22 2.15
N ASN A 247 -13.66 -13.43 1.80
CA ASN A 247 -12.46 -13.22 2.61
C ASN A 247 -12.66 -12.24 3.78
N GLY A 248 -13.88 -11.75 4.00
CA GLY A 248 -14.24 -10.88 5.13
C GLY A 248 -13.79 -9.43 4.95
N ILE A 249 -13.59 -8.98 3.73
CA ILE A 249 -13.11 -7.63 3.39
C ILE A 249 -14.28 -6.64 3.31
N VAL A 250 -15.43 -7.09 2.81
CA VAL A 250 -16.59 -6.22 2.59
C VAL A 250 -17.66 -6.50 3.65
N ASN A 251 -17.82 -5.61 4.63
CA ASN A 251 -18.99 -5.63 5.51
C ASN A 251 -20.11 -4.80 4.87
N ASN A 252 -21.10 -5.48 4.30
CA ASN A 252 -22.15 -4.92 3.46
C ASN A 252 -23.17 -4.05 4.23
N LYS A 253 -22.78 -2.81 4.56
CA LYS A 253 -23.68 -1.66 4.86
C LYS A 253 -23.19 -0.32 4.30
N ALA A 254 -21.93 -0.20 3.88
CA ALA A 254 -21.39 1.03 3.29
C ALA A 254 -21.85 1.23 1.82
N TRP A 255 -22.07 0.14 1.09
CA TRP A 255 -22.50 0.15 -0.31
C TRP A 255 -23.90 0.75 -0.51
N SER A 256 -24.83 0.59 0.42
CA SER A 256 -26.19 1.15 0.30
C SER A 256 -26.29 2.65 0.60
N ARG A 257 -25.28 3.25 1.24
CA ARG A 257 -25.29 4.68 1.63
C ARG A 257 -24.49 5.59 0.69
N VAL A 258 -23.40 5.11 0.11
CA VAL A 258 -22.57 5.91 -0.80
C VAL A 258 -23.21 6.06 -2.19
N LEU A 259 -24.10 5.14 -2.60
CA LEU A 259 -24.90 5.27 -3.83
C LEU A 259 -26.14 6.16 -3.68
N ASN A 260 -26.56 6.51 -2.45
CA ASN A 260 -27.80 7.25 -2.20
C ASN A 260 -27.61 8.77 -2.00
N LYS A 261 -26.39 9.31 -2.19
CA LYS A 261 -26.16 10.76 -2.18
C LYS A 261 -25.33 11.20 -3.37
N LYS A 262 -25.93 11.13 -4.56
CA LYS A 262 -26.02 12.22 -5.56
C LYS A 262 -26.65 11.65 -6.83
N ARG A 263 -27.98 11.72 -6.88
CA ARG A 263 -28.70 11.97 -8.12
C ARG A 263 -28.18 13.30 -8.68
N CYS A 264 -27.52 13.25 -9.84
CA CYS A 264 -27.43 14.31 -10.85
C CYS A 264 -27.34 13.51 -12.17
N VAL A 265 -28.42 13.30 -12.91
CA VAL A 265 -29.04 14.25 -13.86
C VAL A 265 -28.01 14.74 -14.87
N PHE A 266 -27.61 13.85 -15.79
CA PHE A 266 -27.71 13.89 -17.26
C PHE A 266 -26.77 12.82 -17.84
#